data_AF-A0A645D5U3-F1
#
_entry.id   AF-A0A645D5U3-F1
#
_cell.length_a   1.000
_cell.length_b   1.000
_cell.length_c   1.000
_cell.angle_alpha   90.00
_cell.angle_beta   90.00
_cell.angle_gamma   90.00
#
_symmetry.space_group_name_H-M   'P 1'
#
loop_
_entity.id
_entity.type
_entity.pdbx_description
1 polymer ?
#
loop_
_entity_poly.entity_id
_entity_poly.type
_entity_poly.pdbx_seq_one_letter_code
_entity_poly.pdbx_strand_id
1 'polypeptide(L)' 'MAEVSGLLSAHGVNIATMQLYRDRRGGLAVMVIESDQPIPPPLVEVLREHPGIVRCTYLDLAEGV' A
#
# COMPACT_ATOMS: atom_id res chain seq x y z
N MET A 1 -5.78 -6.78 -3.93
CA MET A 1 -5.65 -6.65 -2.46
C MET A 1 -4.66 -7.67 -1.91
N ALA A 2 -4.88 -8.96 -2.13
CA ALA A 2 -3.98 -10.03 -1.66
C ALA A 2 -2.52 -9.81 -2.12
N GLU A 3 -2.33 -9.33 -3.35
CA GLU A 3 -1.01 -9.07 -3.91
C GLU A 3 -0.27 -7.92 -3.21
N VAL A 4 -0.95 -6.80 -2.94
CA VAL A 4 -0.38 -5.67 -2.17
C VAL A 4 -0.01 -6.10 -0.75
N SER A 5 -0.92 -6.78 -0.04
CA SER A 5 -0.63 -7.29 1.31
C SER A 5 0.49 -8.33 1.30
N GLY A 6 0.52 -9.19 0.29
CA GLY A 6 1.54 -10.24 0.14
C GLY A 6 2.91 -9.65 -0.14
N LEU A 7 2.99 -8.63 -1.00
CA LEU A 7 4.23 -7.94 -1.31
C LEU A 7 4.79 -7.23 -0.08
N LEU A 8 3.95 -6.53 0.70
CA LEU A 8 4.36 -5.91 1.96
C LEU A 8 4.85 -6.96 2.98
N SER A 9 4.08 -8.04 3.16
CA SER A 9 4.44 -9.12 4.08
C SER A 9 5.74 -9.84 3.68
N ALA A 10 5.97 -10.07 2.39
CA ALA A 10 7.20 -10.68 1.88
C ALA A 10 8.45 -9.84 2.16
N HIS A 11 8.29 -8.53 2.36
CA HIS A 11 9.36 -7.60 2.73
C HIS A 11 9.39 -7.30 4.23
N GLY A 12 8.66 -8.06 5.05
CA GLY A 12 8.62 -7.88 6.50
C GLY A 12 7.96 -6.58 6.95
N VAL A 13 7.09 -6.00 6.11
CA VAL A 13 6.31 -4.81 6.47
C VAL A 13 5.02 -5.26 7.17
N ASN A 14 4.88 -4.89 8.44
CA ASN A 14 3.68 -5.15 9.23
C ASN A 14 2.61 -4.12 8.89
N ILE A 15 1.38 -4.58 8.76
CA ILE A 15 0.23 -3.74 8.44
C ILE A 15 -0.58 -3.54 9.72
N ALA A 16 -0.62 -2.31 10.22
CA ALA A 16 -1.38 -1.94 11.39
C ALA A 16 -2.87 -1.85 11.05
N THR A 17 -3.18 -1.14 9.97
CA THR A 17 -4.53 -0.91 9.48
C THR A 17 -4.58 -1.07 7.96
N MET A 18 -5.62 -1.74 7.46
CA MET A 18 -5.95 -1.75 6.04
C MET A 18 -7.43 -1.41 5.85
N GLN A 19 -7.71 -0.34 5.12
CA GLN A 19 -9.04 0.04 4.69
C GLN A 19 -9.15 -0.07 3.17
N LEU A 20 -10.28 -0.56 2.69
CA LEU A 20 -10.51 -0.78 1.26
C LEU A 20 -11.90 -0.27 0.87
N TYR A 21 -11.92 0.70 -0.03
CA TYR A 21 -13.13 1.27 -0.60
C TYR A 21 -13.23 0.80 -2.05
N ARG A 22 -14.32 0.13 -2.40
CA ARG A 22 -14.57 -0.34 -3.76
C ARG A 22 -15.77 0.40 -4.31
N ASP A 23 -15.67 0.87 -5.54
CA ASP A 23 -16.80 1.44 -6.25
C ASP A 23 -17.84 0.34 -6.55
N ARG A 24 -17.45 -0.65 -7.35
CA ARG A 24 -18.26 -1.82 -7.71
C ARG A 24 -17.39 -3.04 -7.99
N ARG A 25 -17.99 -4.22 -8.09
CA ARG A 25 -17.28 -5.43 -8.55
C ARG A 25 -16.67 -5.18 -9.93
N GLY A 26 -15.37 -5.49 -10.07
CA GLY A 26 -14.61 -5.24 -11.30
C GLY A 26 -14.29 -3.76 -11.60
N GLY A 27 -14.73 -2.83 -10.74
CA GLY A 27 -14.37 -1.42 -10.82
C GLY A 27 -13.09 -1.08 -10.07
N LEU A 28 -12.83 0.22 -9.92
CA LEU A 28 -11.69 0.72 -9.16
C LEU A 28 -11.87 0.48 -7.66
N ALA A 29 -10.74 0.37 -6.97
CA ALA A 29 -10.67 0.32 -5.52
C ALA A 29 -9.58 1.27 -5.02
N VAL A 30 -9.84 1.89 -3.88
CA VAL A 30 -8.86 2.68 -3.13
C VAL A 30 -8.52 1.91 -1.86
N MET A 31 -7.24 1.70 -1.63
CA MET A 31 -6.73 1.08 -0.40
C MET A 31 -5.94 2.12 0.38
N VAL A 32 -6.21 2.21 1.68
CA VAL A 32 -5.41 2.98 2.65
C VAL A 32 -4.75 1.96 3.56
N ILE A 33 -3.42 2.01 3.65
CA ILE A 33 -2.61 1.09 4.45
C ILE A 33 -1.78 1.94 5.41
N GLU A 34 -1.85 1.58 6.69
CA GLU A 34 -0.96 2.06 7.72
C GLU A 34 0.00 0.94 8.10
N SER A 35 1.29 1.23 8.18
CA SER A 35 2.32 0.30 8.63
C SER A 35 2.91 0.79 9.94
N ASP A 36 3.31 -0.13 10.81
CA ASP A 36 4.02 0.18 12.05
C ASP A 36 5.45 0.69 11.80
N GLN A 37 5.97 0.53 10.59
CA GLN A 37 7.32 0.91 10.20
C GLN A 37 7.34 1.66 8.86
N PRO A 38 8.38 2.46 8.59
CA PRO A 38 8.61 3.03 7.28
C PRO A 38 8.66 1.96 6.19
N ILE A 39 8.01 2.23 5.06
CA ILE A 39 8.05 1.34 3.91
C ILE A 39 9.34 1.63 3.14
N PRO A 40 10.19 0.63 2.84
CA PRO A 40 11.42 0.85 2.09
C PRO A 40 11.14 1.55 0.74
N PRO A 41 11.89 2.62 0.37
CA PRO A 41 11.65 3.33 -0.88
C PRO A 41 11.60 2.44 -2.13
N PRO A 42 12.46 1.41 -2.29
CA PRO A 42 12.36 0.50 -3.43
C PRO A 42 11.02 -0.25 -3.51
N LEU A 43 10.44 -0.59 -2.36
CA LEU A 43 9.16 -1.29 -2.29
C LEU A 43 7.99 -0.37 -2.69
N VAL A 44 8.09 0.92 -2.37
CA VAL A 44 7.12 1.93 -2.83
C VAL A 44 7.16 2.05 -4.36
N GLU A 45 8.34 2.01 -4.98
CA GLU A 45 8.44 2.03 -6.44
C GLU A 45 7.85 0.76 -7.07
N VAL A 46 8.13 -0.42 -6.50
CA VAL A 46 7.51 -1.67 -6.96
C VAL A 46 5.99 -1.59 -6.90
N LEU A 47 5.43 -1.01 -5.83
CA LEU A 47 3.98 -0.79 -5.71
C LEU A 47 3.45 0.20 -6.76
N ARG A 48 4.21 1.25 -7.11
CA ARG A 48 3.80 2.21 -8.16
C ARG A 48 3.79 1.59 -9.56
N GLU A 49 4.73 0.68 -9.82
CA GLU A 49 4.87 0.01 -11.12
C GLU A 49 4.01 -1.26 -11.23
N HIS A 50 3.41 -1.71 -10.12
CA HIS A 50 2.67 -2.95 -10.07
C HIS A 50 1.48 -2.95 -11.07
N PRO A 51 1.34 -3.99 -11.90
CA PRO A 51 0.18 -4.14 -12.78
C PRO A 51 -1.13 -4.05 -11.99
N GLY A 52 -2.03 -3.16 -12.42
CA GLY A 52 -3.33 -2.95 -11.77
C GLY A 52 -3.35 -1.91 -10.65
N ILE A 53 -2.21 -1.33 -10.27
CA ILE A 53 -2.17 -0.12 -9.44
C ILE A 53 -2.20 1.11 -10.35
N VAL A 54 -3.27 1.89 -10.24
CA VAL A 54 -3.45 3.12 -11.05
C VAL A 54 -2.63 4.28 -10.48
N ARG A 55 -2.51 4.34 -9.15
CA ARG A 55 -1.75 5.36 -8.43
C ARG A 55 -1.39 4.84 -7.03
N CYS A 56 -0.15 5.07 -6.61
CA CYS A 56 0.31 4.80 -5.25
C CYS A 56 1.00 6.05 -4.68
N THR A 57 0.47 6.55 -3.56
CA THR A 57 1.05 7.65 -2.81
C THR A 57 1.53 7.10 -1.47
N TYR A 58 2.81 7.33 -1.17
CA TYR A 58 3.39 7.04 0.13
C TYR A 58 3.47 8.34 0.92
N LEU A 59 3.07 8.29 2.19
CA LEU A 59 3.14 9.39 3.13
C LEU A 59 3.99 8.91 4.30
N ASP A 60 5.13 9.56 4.51
CA ASP A 60 5.88 9.41 5.74
C ASP A 60 5.38 10.45 6.74
N LEU A 61 4.63 10.00 7.75
CA LEU A 61 4.06 10.87 8.78
C LEU A 61 5.00 11.05 9.98
N ALA A 62 6.18 10.41 9.98
CA ALA A 62 7.18 10.58 11.03
C ALA A 62 7.94 11.91 10.91
N GLU A 63 8.02 12.51 9.71
CA GLU A 63 8.68 13.81 9.46
C GLU A 63 7.76 15.02 9.67
N GLY A 64 6.83 14.94 10.63
CA GLY A 64 5.78 15.93 10.87
C GLY A 64 5.65 16.43 12.31
N VAL A 65 6.74 16.49 13.08
CA VAL A 65 6.79 17.07 14.44
C VAL A 65 7.93 18.08 14.55
#